data_AF-A0A100W1R0-F1
#
_entry.id   AF-A0A100W1R0-F1
#
_cell.length_a   1.000
_cell.length_b   1.000
_cell.length_c   1.000
_cell.angle_alpha   90.00
_cell.angle_beta   90.00
_cell.angle_gamma   90.00
#
_symmetry.space_group_name_H-M   'P 1'
#
loop_
_entity.id
_entity.type
_entity.pdbx_description
1 polymer ?
#
loop_
_entity_poly.entity_id
_entity_poly.type
_entity_poly.pdbx_seq_one_letter_code
_entity_poly.pdbx_strand_id
1 'polypeptide(L)'
;MRQASLYHHFKTKDDILCALLEQTVAPTLGFVPSLLSAEPALTAAEHLHALAAFDGAQLMSGHWNLGALYLLPELRDAKLQPFWSERERLRLHYLDLSMAVVNRTGIPAAAADLPFRLVESLVNMWSMPAGPQRAELPFHVADACMRVLGLSDDAAADRRERSHLEIDRHTRGVCAVPPEPA
;
A
#
# COMPACT_ATOMS: atom_id res chain seq x y z
N MET A 1 -11.48 6.45 30.05
CA MET A 1 -12.70 6.48 29.21
C MET A 1 -13.75 5.53 29.81
N ARG A 2 -15.05 5.84 29.69
CA ARG A 2 -16.15 4.94 30.09
C ARG A 2 -16.65 4.16 28.87
N GLN A 3 -17.06 2.90 29.06
CA GLN A 3 -17.51 1.99 27.98
C GLN A 3 -18.66 2.59 27.14
N ALA A 4 -19.59 3.31 27.76
CA ALA A 4 -20.68 4.00 27.07
C ALA A 4 -20.21 5.07 26.06
N SER A 5 -19.09 5.74 26.33
CA SER A 5 -18.51 6.74 25.41
C SER A 5 -17.89 6.11 24.17
N LEU A 6 -17.48 4.84 24.24
CA LEU A 6 -16.87 4.12 23.12
C LEU A 6 -17.93 3.66 22.10
N TYR A 7 -19.11 3.26 22.60
CA TYR A 7 -20.23 2.86 21.75
C TYR A 7 -20.91 4.02 21.00
N HIS A 8 -20.65 5.26 21.39
CA HIS A 8 -21.07 6.43 20.60
C HIS A 8 -20.32 6.55 19.28
N HIS A 9 -19.08 6.07 19.21
CA HIS A 9 -18.25 6.12 18.00
C HIS A 9 -18.34 4.82 17.20
N PHE A 10 -18.52 3.68 17.86
CA PHE A 10 -18.58 2.37 17.20
C PHE A 10 -19.69 1.51 17.79
N LYS A 11 -20.61 1.01 16.96
CA LYS A 11 -21.75 0.22 17.45
C LYS A 11 -21.32 -1.18 17.90
N THR A 12 -20.25 -1.72 17.29
CA THR A 12 -19.76 -3.07 17.55
C THR A 12 -18.22 -3.15 17.53
N LYS A 13 -17.68 -4.26 18.06
CA LYS A 13 -16.25 -4.58 17.95
C LYS A 13 -15.80 -4.71 16.48
N ASP A 14 -16.68 -5.24 15.63
CA ASP A 14 -16.41 -5.40 14.20
C ASP A 14 -16.27 -4.04 13.52
N ASP A 15 -17.05 -3.02 13.92
CA ASP A 15 -16.91 -1.67 13.37
C ASP A 15 -15.56 -1.04 13.72
N ILE A 16 -15.08 -1.25 14.95
CA ILE A 16 -13.74 -0.80 15.38
C ILE A 16 -12.68 -1.50 14.52
N LEU A 17 -12.81 -2.81 14.34
CA LEU A 17 -11.86 -3.62 13.60
C LEU A 17 -11.84 -3.23 12.11
N CYS A 18 -13.00 -2.99 11.50
CA CYS A 18 -13.11 -2.52 10.12
C CYS A 18 -12.43 -1.16 9.96
N ALA A 19 -12.72 -0.20 10.84
CA ALA A 19 -12.11 1.13 10.78
C ALA A 19 -10.58 1.11 11.03
N LEU A 20 -10.08 0.18 11.84
CA LEU A 20 -8.64 -0.03 12.02
C LEU A 20 -8.01 -0.62 10.75
N LEU A 21 -8.63 -1.65 10.18
CA LEU A 21 -8.12 -2.29 8.97
C LEU A 21 -8.18 -1.35 7.76
N GLU A 22 -9.19 -0.50 7.62
CA GLU A 22 -9.29 0.49 6.54
C GLU A 22 -8.09 1.46 6.52
N GLN A 23 -7.49 1.77 7.68
CA GLN A 23 -6.30 2.62 7.76
C GLN A 23 -5.06 2.03 7.08
N THR A 24 -5.07 0.72 6.78
CA THR A 24 -3.97 0.04 6.10
C THR A 24 -4.03 0.15 4.58
N VAL A 25 -5.20 0.45 3.99
CA VAL A 25 -5.42 0.46 2.54
C VAL A 25 -5.89 1.82 2.02
N ALA A 26 -6.68 2.55 2.81
CA ALA A 26 -7.27 3.83 2.38
C ALA A 26 -6.22 4.90 2.02
N PRO A 27 -5.11 5.07 2.76
CA PRO A 27 -4.08 6.02 2.36
C PRO A 27 -3.46 5.68 1.01
N THR A 28 -3.15 4.41 0.77
CA THR A 28 -2.58 3.93 -0.51
C THR A 28 -3.56 4.14 -1.66
N LEU A 29 -4.84 3.83 -1.46
CA LEU A 29 -5.88 4.10 -2.47
C LEU A 29 -6.06 5.59 -2.74
N GLY A 30 -5.86 6.45 -1.74
CA GLY A 30 -5.84 7.90 -1.88
C GLY A 30 -4.63 8.42 -2.68
N PHE A 31 -3.54 7.65 -2.77
CA PHE A 31 -2.36 7.98 -3.57
C PHE A 31 -2.54 7.69 -5.07
N VAL A 32 -3.34 6.68 -5.41
CA VAL A 32 -3.56 6.24 -6.81
C VAL A 32 -3.98 7.39 -7.74
N PRO A 33 -4.93 8.29 -7.40
CA PRO A 33 -5.27 9.41 -8.27
C PRO A 33 -4.07 10.32 -8.57
N SER A 34 -3.18 10.56 -7.60
CA SER A 34 -1.97 11.36 -7.81
C SER A 34 -1.01 10.71 -8.81
N LEU A 35 -0.86 9.39 -8.75
CA LEU A 35 -0.04 8.63 -9.71
C LEU A 35 -0.65 8.64 -11.12
N LEU A 36 -1.99 8.55 -11.22
CA LEU A 36 -2.71 8.62 -12.50
C LEU A 36 -2.63 10.01 -13.16
N SER A 37 -2.58 11.07 -12.36
CA SER A 37 -2.46 12.46 -12.83
C SER A 37 -1.01 12.96 -12.90
N ALA A 38 -0.02 12.09 -12.71
CA ALA A 38 1.38 12.50 -12.67
C ALA A 38 1.83 13.06 -14.02
N GLU A 39 2.57 14.16 -13.98
CA GLU A 39 3.16 14.80 -15.16
C GLU A 39 4.70 14.83 -15.03
N PRO A 40 5.44 14.32 -16.01
CA PRO A 40 4.97 13.53 -17.17
C PRO A 40 4.31 12.20 -16.76
N ALA A 41 3.43 11.67 -17.61
CA ALA A 41 2.74 10.41 -17.35
C ALA A 41 3.71 9.27 -17.02
N LEU A 42 3.39 8.52 -15.96
CA LEU A 42 4.20 7.38 -15.52
C LEU A 42 4.03 6.19 -16.46
N THR A 43 5.12 5.48 -16.70
CA THR A 43 5.05 4.12 -17.22
C THR A 43 4.43 3.19 -16.16
N ALA A 44 3.89 2.04 -16.59
CA ALA A 44 3.33 1.05 -15.66
C ALA A 44 4.35 0.59 -14.60
N ALA A 45 5.64 0.50 -14.96
CA ALA A 45 6.71 0.12 -14.05
C ALA A 45 6.99 1.21 -13.00
N GLU A 46 7.04 2.49 -13.41
CA GLU A 46 7.22 3.61 -12.47
C GLU A 46 6.02 3.77 -11.54
N HIS A 47 4.80 3.64 -12.08
CA HIS A 47 3.57 3.67 -11.28
C HIS A 47 3.58 2.54 -10.25
N LEU A 48 3.80 1.29 -10.68
CA LEU A 48 3.82 0.13 -9.78
C LEU A 48 4.90 0.26 -8.71
N HIS A 49 6.09 0.75 -9.08
CA HIS A 49 7.17 0.95 -8.13
C HIS A 49 6.84 2.03 -7.09
N ALA A 50 6.28 3.17 -7.51
CA ALA A 50 5.87 4.23 -6.61
C ALA A 50 4.75 3.78 -5.66
N LEU A 51 3.74 3.07 -6.20
CA LEU A 51 2.65 2.48 -5.44
C LEU A 51 3.19 1.51 -4.37
N ALA A 52 4.07 0.58 -4.76
CA ALA A 52 4.66 -0.40 -3.86
C ALA A 52 5.50 0.23 -2.74
N ALA A 53 6.31 1.25 -3.08
CA ALA A 53 7.13 1.95 -2.09
C ALA A 53 6.27 2.72 -1.08
N PHE A 54 5.23 3.43 -1.55
CA PHE A 54 4.32 4.17 -0.68
C PHE A 54 3.51 3.23 0.21
N ASP A 55 2.90 2.20 -0.37
CA ASP A 55 2.07 1.22 0.34
C ASP A 55 2.87 0.48 1.42
N GLY A 56 4.08 0.03 1.07
CA GLY A 56 5.00 -0.57 2.03
C GLY A 56 5.38 0.38 3.16
N ALA A 57 5.56 1.67 2.89
CA ALA A 57 5.83 2.66 3.92
C ALA A 57 4.62 2.85 4.86
N GLN A 58 3.39 2.83 4.34
CA GLN A 58 2.17 2.90 5.14
C GLN A 58 2.00 1.70 6.08
N LEU A 59 2.27 0.49 5.60
CA LEU A 59 2.25 -0.72 6.43
C LEU A 59 3.30 -0.70 7.56
N MET A 60 4.42 0.00 7.33
CA MET A 60 5.57 0.02 8.23
C MET A 60 5.59 1.21 9.22
N SER A 61 4.80 2.26 8.96
CA SER A 61 4.82 3.54 9.71
C SER A 61 3.82 3.62 10.87
N GLY A 62 2.79 2.77 10.87
CA GLY A 62 1.78 2.74 11.93
C GLY A 62 2.38 2.43 13.30
N HIS A 63 1.77 2.98 14.37
CA HIS A 63 2.18 2.68 15.75
C HIS A 63 1.98 1.20 16.12
N TRP A 64 1.05 0.52 15.43
CA TRP A 64 0.74 -0.89 15.57
C TRP A 64 0.83 -1.60 14.22
N ASN A 65 1.16 -2.89 14.24
CA ASN A 65 1.13 -3.74 13.05
C ASN A 65 -0.30 -4.17 12.71
N LEU A 66 -1.11 -3.26 12.18
CA LEU A 66 -2.52 -3.55 11.84
C LEU A 66 -2.65 -4.60 10.74
N GLY A 67 -1.68 -4.70 9.83
CA GLY A 67 -1.67 -5.72 8.78
C GLY A 67 -1.59 -7.15 9.31
N ALA A 68 -1.04 -7.36 10.52
CA ALA A 68 -1.00 -8.69 11.13
C ALA A 68 -2.40 -9.23 11.44
N LEU A 69 -3.39 -8.33 11.58
CA LEU A 69 -4.77 -8.70 11.84
C LEU A 69 -5.38 -9.47 10.66
N TYR A 70 -4.90 -9.30 9.41
CA TYR A 70 -5.43 -9.98 8.22
C TYR A 70 -5.46 -11.51 8.33
N LEU A 71 -4.54 -12.05 9.13
CA LEU A 71 -4.33 -13.49 9.27
C LEU A 71 -5.13 -14.10 10.44
N LEU A 72 -5.81 -13.28 11.24
CA LEU A 72 -6.55 -13.75 12.40
C LEU A 72 -7.81 -14.53 11.94
N PRO A 73 -7.98 -15.79 12.38
CA PRO A 73 -9.16 -16.58 12.00
C PRO A 73 -10.47 -15.95 12.48
N GLU A 74 -10.44 -15.13 13.53
CA GLU A 74 -11.57 -14.39 14.08
C GLU A 74 -12.14 -13.35 13.10
N LEU A 75 -11.40 -12.96 12.06
CA LEU A 75 -11.91 -12.07 11.01
C LEU A 75 -12.90 -12.75 10.07
N ARG A 76 -12.96 -14.10 10.05
CA ARG A 76 -13.78 -14.85 9.08
C ARG A 76 -15.28 -14.61 9.27
N ASP A 77 -15.71 -14.42 10.52
CA ASP A 77 -17.11 -14.19 10.88
C ASP A 77 -17.44 -12.71 11.11
N ALA A 78 -16.42 -11.84 11.07
CA ALA A 78 -16.57 -10.41 11.30
C ALA A 78 -17.13 -9.68 10.06
N LYS A 79 -17.93 -8.63 10.28
CA LYS A 79 -18.53 -7.81 9.19
C LYS A 79 -17.53 -6.85 8.54
N LEU A 80 -16.48 -7.38 7.92
CA LEU A 80 -15.36 -6.62 7.36
C LEU A 80 -15.44 -6.43 5.84
N GLN A 81 -16.62 -6.62 5.25
CA GLN A 81 -16.83 -6.48 3.81
C GLN A 81 -16.33 -5.14 3.22
N PRO A 82 -16.51 -3.98 3.88
CA PRO A 82 -15.95 -2.72 3.40
C PRO A 82 -14.43 -2.77 3.23
N PHE A 83 -13.72 -3.20 4.28
CA PHE A 83 -12.26 -3.38 4.23
C PHE A 83 -11.83 -4.36 3.11
N TRP A 84 -12.46 -5.55 3.03
CA TRP A 84 -12.09 -6.54 2.01
C TRP A 84 -12.31 -6.03 0.59
N SER A 85 -13.35 -5.21 0.37
CA SER A 85 -13.62 -4.59 -0.92
C SER A 85 -12.55 -3.57 -1.31
N GLU A 86 -12.12 -2.72 -0.38
CA GLU A 86 -11.05 -1.74 -0.65
C GLU A 86 -9.69 -2.43 -0.82
N ARG A 87 -9.38 -3.45 -0.03
CA ARG A 87 -8.16 -4.26 -0.21
C ARG A 87 -8.15 -4.96 -1.58
N GLU A 88 -9.29 -5.51 -2.01
CA GLU A 88 -9.41 -6.10 -3.34
C GLU A 88 -9.26 -5.06 -4.44
N ARG A 89 -9.84 -3.87 -4.28
CA ARG A 89 -9.63 -2.74 -5.19
C ARG A 89 -8.15 -2.39 -5.33
N LEU A 90 -7.42 -2.33 -4.21
CA LEU A 90 -5.99 -2.08 -4.22
C LEU A 90 -5.24 -3.20 -4.95
N ARG A 91 -5.54 -4.48 -4.65
CA ARG A 91 -4.96 -5.63 -5.34
C ARG A 91 -5.18 -5.59 -6.85
N LEU A 92 -6.38 -5.21 -7.30
CA LEU A 92 -6.70 -5.09 -8.73
C LEU A 92 -5.87 -3.99 -9.40
N HIS A 93 -5.59 -2.87 -8.73
CA HIS A 93 -4.68 -1.84 -9.28
C HIS A 93 -3.25 -2.38 -9.45
N TYR A 94 -2.73 -3.11 -8.47
CA TYR A 94 -1.44 -3.79 -8.62
C TYR A 94 -1.46 -4.77 -9.78
N LEU A 95 -2.52 -5.56 -9.92
CA LEU A 95 -2.67 -6.55 -10.97
C LEU A 95 -2.67 -5.91 -12.35
N ASP A 96 -3.42 -4.83 -12.56
CA ASP A 96 -3.51 -4.14 -13.85
C ASP A 96 -2.15 -3.59 -14.29
N LEU A 97 -1.42 -2.93 -13.38
CA LEU A 97 -0.07 -2.42 -13.63
C LEU A 97 0.93 -3.55 -13.91
N SER A 98 0.87 -4.61 -13.10
CA SER A 98 1.76 -5.77 -13.23
C SER A 98 1.51 -6.52 -14.53
N MET A 99 0.24 -6.64 -14.95
CA MET A 99 -0.15 -7.20 -16.24
C MET A 99 0.46 -6.41 -17.41
N ALA A 100 0.45 -5.08 -17.35
CA ALA A 100 1.09 -4.24 -18.35
C ALA A 100 2.62 -4.44 -18.42
N VAL A 101 3.26 -4.72 -17.29
CA VAL A 101 4.71 -5.02 -17.24
C VAL A 101 5.01 -6.42 -17.78
N VAL A 102 4.32 -7.47 -17.32
CA VAL A 102 4.60 -8.86 -17.76
C VAL A 102 4.33 -9.07 -19.24
N ASN A 103 3.33 -8.39 -19.81
CA ASN A 103 3.07 -8.39 -21.26
C ASN A 103 4.25 -7.87 -22.09
N ARG A 104 5.11 -7.04 -21.50
CA ARG A 104 6.32 -6.50 -22.15
C ARG A 104 7.57 -7.32 -21.88
N THR A 105 7.67 -7.98 -20.71
CA THR A 105 8.86 -8.74 -20.30
C THR A 105 8.80 -10.22 -20.67
N GLY A 106 7.62 -10.75 -21.00
CA GLY A 106 7.42 -12.16 -21.33
C GLY A 106 7.38 -13.09 -20.11
N ILE A 107 7.35 -12.54 -18.90
CA ILE A 107 7.13 -13.31 -17.67
C ILE A 107 5.71 -13.88 -17.66
N PRO A 108 5.48 -15.09 -17.13
CA PRO A 108 4.15 -15.67 -17.04
C PRO A 108 3.16 -14.77 -16.29
N ALA A 109 1.93 -14.63 -16.81
CA ALA A 109 0.89 -13.81 -16.19
C ALA A 109 0.57 -14.20 -14.74
N ALA A 110 0.83 -15.46 -14.34
CA ALA A 110 0.70 -15.91 -12.96
C ALA A 110 1.59 -15.14 -11.96
N ALA A 111 2.66 -14.49 -12.44
CA ALA A 111 3.53 -13.66 -11.61
C ALA A 111 2.93 -12.27 -11.30
N ALA A 112 1.87 -11.85 -12.00
CA ALA A 112 1.34 -10.48 -11.90
C ALA A 112 0.70 -10.16 -10.54
N ASP A 113 0.30 -11.15 -9.73
CA ASP A 113 -0.18 -10.92 -8.36
C ASP A 113 0.97 -10.80 -7.34
N LEU A 114 2.20 -11.23 -7.69
CA LEU A 114 3.33 -11.29 -6.76
C LEU A 114 3.71 -9.93 -6.16
N PRO A 115 3.72 -8.80 -6.90
CA PRO A 115 4.04 -7.50 -6.32
C PRO A 115 3.18 -7.14 -5.11
N PHE A 116 1.86 -7.36 -5.19
CA PHE A 116 0.96 -7.10 -4.07
C PHE A 116 1.30 -7.97 -2.85
N ARG A 117 1.63 -9.25 -3.08
CA ARG A 117 2.03 -10.18 -2.01
C ARG A 117 3.37 -9.82 -1.38
N LEU A 118 4.32 -9.33 -2.19
CA LEU A 118 5.62 -8.88 -1.70
C LEU A 118 5.48 -7.65 -0.81
N VAL A 119 4.63 -6.69 -1.16
CA VAL A 119 4.35 -5.53 -0.31
C VAL A 119 3.68 -5.96 1.00
N GLU A 120 2.66 -6.82 0.95
CA GLU A 120 2.03 -7.35 2.16
C GLU A 120 2.99 -8.13 3.07
N SER A 121 4.08 -8.68 2.53
CA SER A 121 5.08 -9.40 3.34
C SER A 121 5.77 -8.49 4.38
N LEU A 122 5.78 -7.17 4.17
CA LEU A 122 6.33 -6.18 5.12
C LEU A 122 5.61 -6.22 6.47
N VAL A 123 4.36 -6.67 6.52
CA VAL A 123 3.64 -6.95 7.76
C VAL A 123 4.43 -7.90 8.67
N ASN A 124 5.08 -8.92 8.09
CA ASN A 124 5.90 -9.87 8.86
C ASN A 124 7.25 -9.28 9.28
N MET A 125 7.68 -8.21 8.61
CA MET A 125 8.93 -7.50 8.91
C MET A 125 8.72 -6.34 9.89
N TRP A 126 7.48 -6.09 10.34
CA TRP A 126 7.15 -4.96 11.20
C TRP A 126 7.91 -4.94 12.54
N SER A 127 8.44 -6.07 13.01
CA SER A 127 9.24 -6.10 14.25
C SER A 127 10.68 -5.61 14.09
N MET A 128 11.12 -5.27 12.86
CA MET A 128 12.44 -4.69 12.59
C MET A 128 12.69 -3.42 13.44
N PRO A 129 13.85 -3.24 14.08
CA PRO A 129 14.13 -2.02 14.82
C PRO A 129 14.00 -0.75 13.95
N ALA A 130 13.56 0.36 14.57
CA ALA A 130 13.56 1.66 13.89
C ALA A 130 14.99 2.07 13.51
N GLY A 131 15.15 2.62 12.31
CA GLY A 131 16.45 3.03 11.79
C GLY A 131 16.47 3.12 10.26
N PRO A 132 17.60 3.53 9.66
CA PRO A 132 17.71 3.73 8.22
C PRO A 132 17.35 2.48 7.41
N GLN A 133 17.74 1.30 7.87
CA GLN A 133 17.45 0.04 7.18
C GLN A 133 15.94 -0.25 7.11
N ARG A 134 15.19 0.05 8.19
CA ARG A 134 13.73 -0.08 8.19
C ARG A 134 13.08 0.95 7.27
N ALA A 135 13.60 2.17 7.22
CA ALA A 135 13.08 3.22 6.34
C ALA A 135 13.26 2.88 4.84
N GLU A 136 14.33 2.17 4.48
CA GLU A 136 14.61 1.75 3.11
C GLU A 136 13.87 0.48 2.67
N LEU A 137 13.35 -0.32 3.60
CA LEU A 137 12.67 -1.58 3.29
C LEU A 137 11.56 -1.46 2.23
N PRO A 138 10.65 -0.46 2.29
CA PRO A 138 9.61 -0.31 1.28
C PRO A 138 10.17 -0.16 -0.14
N PHE A 139 11.27 0.58 -0.30
CA PHE A 139 11.93 0.73 -1.60
C PHE A 139 12.65 -0.54 -2.03
N HIS A 140 13.26 -1.30 -1.11
CA HIS A 140 13.83 -2.60 -1.44
C HIS A 140 12.77 -3.60 -1.91
N VAL A 141 11.58 -3.58 -1.30
CA VAL A 141 10.45 -4.41 -1.71
C VAL A 141 9.89 -3.93 -3.05
N ALA A 142 9.78 -2.62 -3.29
CA ALA A 142 9.38 -2.08 -4.59
C ALA A 142 10.34 -2.49 -5.72
N ASP A 143 11.66 -2.48 -5.47
CA ASP A 143 12.63 -3.01 -6.42
C ASP A 143 12.45 -4.53 -6.65
N ALA A 144 12.21 -5.29 -5.58
CA ALA A 144 11.95 -6.73 -5.71
C ALA A 144 10.68 -7.02 -6.53
N CYS A 145 9.66 -6.17 -6.42
CA CYS A 145 8.47 -6.23 -7.27
C CYS A 145 8.82 -6.04 -8.76
N MET A 146 9.77 -5.17 -9.09
CA MET A 146 10.19 -5.01 -10.49
C MET A 146 10.95 -6.23 -11.00
N ARG A 147 11.86 -6.78 -10.18
CA ARG A 147 12.66 -7.95 -10.53
C ARG A 147 11.81 -9.20 -10.77
N VAL A 148 10.79 -9.42 -9.93
CA VAL A 148 9.91 -10.59 -10.08
C VAL A 148 9.06 -10.54 -11.36
N LEU A 149 8.83 -9.33 -11.90
CA LEU A 149 8.17 -9.12 -13.19
C LEU A 149 9.15 -9.08 -14.38
N GLY A 150 10.43 -9.39 -14.16
CA GLY A 150 11.44 -9.52 -15.21
C GLY A 150 12.07 -8.22 -15.68
N LEU A 151 11.94 -7.13 -14.91
CA LEU A 151 12.68 -5.89 -15.18
C LEU A 151 14.09 -5.96 -14.58
N SER A 152 15.08 -5.48 -15.33
CA SER A 152 16.45 -5.35 -14.84
C SER A 152 16.61 -4.17 -13.88
N ASP A 153 17.73 -4.17 -13.16
CA ASP A 153 18.08 -3.11 -12.21
C ASP A 153 18.72 -1.88 -12.89
N ASP A 154 18.92 -1.89 -14.21
CA ASP A 154 19.57 -0.80 -14.94
C ASP A 154 18.85 0.54 -14.74
N ALA A 155 17.52 0.51 -14.66
CA ALA A 155 16.67 1.67 -14.42
C ALA A 155 16.17 1.77 -12.95
N ALA A 156 16.77 1.03 -12.02
CA ALA A 156 16.30 1.02 -10.62
C ALA A 156 16.50 2.38 -9.93
N ALA A 157 17.64 3.03 -10.16
CA ALA A 157 17.91 4.35 -9.60
C ALA A 157 16.88 5.40 -10.08
N ASP A 158 16.64 5.46 -11.39
CA ASP A 158 15.67 6.38 -11.99
C ASP A 158 14.24 6.12 -11.48
N ARG A 159 13.85 4.84 -11.35
CA ARG A 159 12.55 4.45 -10.78
C ARG A 159 12.40 4.89 -9.33
N ARG A 160 13.46 4.73 -8.51
CA ARG A 160 13.47 5.19 -7.11
C ARG A 160 13.33 6.69 -7.04
N GLU A 161 14.12 7.44 -7.81
CA GLU A 161 14.03 8.90 -7.87
C GLU A 161 12.63 9.35 -8.26
N ARG A 162 12.06 8.75 -9.32
CA ARG A 162 10.70 9.05 -9.77
C ARG A 162 9.67 8.78 -8.68
N SER A 163 9.83 7.70 -7.93
CA SER A 163 8.92 7.33 -6.84
C SER A 163 9.00 8.29 -5.66
N HIS A 164 10.20 8.71 -5.26
CA HIS A 164 10.37 9.75 -4.24
C HIS A 164 9.67 11.04 -4.64
N LEU A 165 9.83 11.48 -5.90
CA LEU A 165 9.19 12.70 -6.40
C LEU A 165 7.66 12.64 -6.29
N GLU A 166 7.03 11.53 -6.69
CA GLU A 166 5.58 11.40 -6.63
C GLU A 166 5.05 11.25 -5.20
N ILE A 167 5.77 10.54 -4.34
CA ILE A 167 5.44 10.43 -2.91
C ILE A 167 5.52 11.80 -2.23
N ASP A 168 6.56 12.59 -2.51
CA ASP A 168 6.73 13.94 -1.96
C ASP A 168 5.68 14.92 -2.48
N ARG A 169 5.27 14.79 -3.75
CA ARG A 169 4.18 15.57 -4.35
C ARG A 169 2.86 15.26 -3.65
N HIS A 170 2.52 13.99 -3.50
CA HIS A 170 1.30 13.56 -2.83
C HIS A 170 1.26 14.02 -1.37
N THR A 171 2.34 13.78 -0.62
CA THR A 171 2.43 14.16 0.80
C THR A 171 2.28 15.67 1.00
N ARG A 172 2.88 16.49 0.14
CA ARG A 172 2.68 17.95 0.17
C ARG A 172 1.26 18.37 -0.19
N GLY A 173 0.64 17.69 -1.17
CA GLY A 173 -0.75 17.91 -1.55
C GLY A 173 -1.73 17.64 -0.40
N VAL A 174 -1.55 16.53 0.32
CA VAL A 174 -2.36 16.17 1.50
C VAL A 174 -2.22 17.20 2.62
N CYS A 175 -1.01 17.67 2.91
CA CYS A 175 -0.78 18.70 3.94
C CYS A 175 -1.36 20.09 3.59
N ALA A 176 -1.65 20.36 2.32
CA ALA A 176 -2.20 21.64 1.87
C ALA A 176 -3.73 21.71 1.92
N VAL A 177 -4.42 20.59 2.11
CA VAL A 177 -5.89 20.54 2.24
C VAL A 177 -6.27 20.73 3.72
N PRO A 178 -6.90 21.84 4.13
CA PRO A 178 -7.39 22.00 5.50
C PRO A 178 -8.50 20.97 5.80
N PRO A 179 -8.61 20.46 7.04
CA PRO A 179 -9.70 19.55 7.40
C PRO A 179 -11.05 20.25 7.25
N GLU A 180 -12.02 19.56 6.63
CA GLU A 180 -13.40 20.02 6.49
C GLU A 180 -14.00 20.29 7.89
N PRO A 181 -14.69 21.42 8.10
CA PRO A 181 -15.29 21.70 9.40
C PRO A 181 -16.43 20.70 9.68
N ALA A 182 -16.39 20.10 10.88
CA ALA A 182 -17.42 19.22 11.43
C ALA A 182 -18.73 19.95 11.74
#